data_AF-A0A172YRR5-F1
#
_entry.id   AF-A0A172YRR5-F1
#
_cell.length_a   1.000
_cell.length_b   1.000
_cell.length_c   1.000
_cell.angle_alpha   90.00
_cell.angle_beta   90.00
_cell.angle_gamma   90.00
#
_symmetry.space_group_name_H-M   'P 1'
#
loop_
_entity.id
_entity.type
_entity.pdbx_description
1 polymer ?
#
loop_
_entity_poly.entity_id
_entity_poly.type
_entity_poly.pdbx_seq_one_letter_code
_entity_poly.pdbx_strand_id
1 'polypeptide(L)'
;MPQKFQYKDLKKQKKSYSGKKKAHTFKVQAIIHYRTRQVLSLCTSRGAVHDFELFKRNLNQVPKGSFILADKGYQGIYAVYPNSLLPLKAKKRVSVR
;
A
#
# COMPACT_ATOMS: atom_id res chain seq x y z
N MET A 1 -0.76 27.10 -2.11
CA MET A 1 -0.78 26.39 -3.43
C MET A 1 0.24 25.25 -3.37
N PRO A 2 -0.07 24.01 -3.82
CA PRO A 2 0.94 22.96 -3.82
C PRO A 2 2.01 23.29 -4.88
N GLN A 3 3.27 23.40 -4.44
CA GLN A 3 4.39 23.62 -5.35
C GLN A 3 4.50 22.42 -6.30
N LYS A 4 4.29 22.67 -7.60
CA LYS A 4 4.47 21.65 -8.64
C LYS A 4 5.96 21.43 -8.85
N PHE A 5 6.52 20.42 -8.20
CA PHE A 5 7.89 19.97 -8.49
C PHE A 5 7.92 19.32 -9.88
N GLN A 6 8.23 20.10 -10.92
CA GLN A 6 8.31 19.60 -12.29
C GLN A 6 9.72 19.07 -12.56
N TYR A 7 9.85 17.74 -12.67
CA TYR A 7 11.05 17.13 -13.23
C TYR A 7 11.17 17.52 -14.70
N LYS A 8 12.32 18.05 -15.11
CA LYS A 8 12.64 18.39 -16.52
C LYS A 8 12.64 17.17 -17.46
N ASP A 9 12.78 15.97 -16.90
CA ASP A 9 12.92 14.72 -17.64
C ASP A 9 11.61 13.90 -17.60
N LEU A 10 10.92 13.79 -18.74
CA LEU A 10 9.62 13.13 -18.89
C LEU A 10 9.62 11.67 -18.42
N LYS A 11 10.76 10.96 -18.54
CA LYS A 11 10.89 9.58 -18.06
C LYS A 11 10.87 9.51 -16.53
N LYS A 12 11.50 10.48 -15.86
CA LYS A 12 11.49 10.58 -14.38
C LYS A 12 10.13 11.02 -13.87
N GLN A 13 9.44 11.87 -14.63
CA GLN A 13 8.07 12.29 -14.35
C GLN A 13 7.11 11.08 -14.29
N LYS A 14 7.11 10.21 -15.31
CA LYS A 14 6.23 9.02 -15.36
C LYS A 14 6.41 8.07 -14.17
N LYS A 15 7.61 7.96 -13.60
CA LYS A 15 7.91 7.03 -12.49
C LYS A 15 7.21 7.38 -11.17
N SER A 16 6.88 8.65 -10.94
CA SER A 16 6.25 9.11 -9.70
C SER A 16 4.82 9.63 -9.89
N TYR A 17 4.39 9.77 -11.14
CA TYR A 17 3.07 10.28 -11.48
C TYR A 17 1.99 9.21 -11.23
N SER A 18 0.98 9.55 -10.43
CA SER A 18 -0.19 8.70 -10.22
C SER A 18 -1.32 9.17 -11.11
N GLY A 19 -1.75 8.32 -12.05
CA GLY A 19 -2.90 8.62 -12.92
C GLY A 19 -4.21 8.84 -12.13
N LYS A 20 -4.40 8.11 -11.03
CA LYS A 20 -5.58 8.24 -10.17
C LYS A 20 -5.65 9.58 -9.44
N LYS A 21 -4.51 10.09 -8.98
CA LYS A 21 -4.41 11.39 -8.28
C LYS A 21 -4.10 12.56 -9.21
N LYS A 22 -3.78 12.28 -10.48
CA LYS A 22 -3.32 13.24 -11.50
C LYS A 22 -2.15 14.12 -11.03
N ALA A 23 -1.28 13.58 -10.18
CA ALA A 23 -0.18 14.30 -9.56
C ALA A 23 1.02 13.39 -9.27
N HIS A 24 2.18 14.00 -9.03
CA HIS A 24 3.34 13.30 -8.47
C HIS A 24 3.05 12.90 -7.04
N THR A 25 3.22 11.63 -6.77
CA THR A 25 2.93 11.06 -5.46
C THR A 25 4.10 10.26 -4.96
N PHE A 26 4.23 10.28 -3.65
CA PHE A 26 5.14 9.43 -2.90
C PHE A 26 4.29 8.54 -2.02
N LYS A 27 4.66 7.27 -1.92
CA LYS A 27 3.98 6.30 -1.08
C LYS A 27 4.85 6.00 0.11
N VAL A 28 4.19 5.91 1.26
CA VAL A 28 4.78 5.47 2.51
C VAL A 28 3.94 4.29 2.98
N GLN A 29 4.61 3.18 3.24
CA GLN A 29 4.05 2.00 3.88
C GLN A 29 4.59 1.96 5.31
N ALA A 30 3.69 1.76 6.26
CA ALA A 30 4.04 1.58 7.67
C ALA A 30 3.55 0.21 8.13
N ILE A 31 4.42 -0.52 8.84
CA ILE A 31 4.05 -1.73 9.55
C ILE A 31 4.01 -1.39 11.02
N ILE A 32 2.86 -1.60 11.65
CA ILE A 32 2.60 -1.17 13.01
C ILE A 32 2.16 -2.39 13.82
N HIS A 33 2.75 -2.58 14.99
CA HIS A 33 2.34 -3.62 15.90
C HIS A 33 0.95 -3.31 16.47
N TYR A 34 0.01 -4.26 16.39
CA TYR A 34 -1.40 -3.95 16.65
C TYR A 34 -1.70 -3.55 18.11
N ARG A 35 -1.05 -4.18 19.10
CA ARG A 35 -1.24 -3.87 20.54
C ARG A 35 -0.45 -2.63 20.96
N THR A 36 0.87 -2.72 20.88
CA THR A 36 1.81 -1.69 21.36
C THR A 36 1.81 -0.41 20.51
N ARG A 37 1.20 -0.42 19.32
CA ARG A 37 1.20 0.70 18.34
C ARG A 37 2.60 1.14 17.89
N GLN A 38 3.63 0.35 18.18
CA GLN A 38 4.98 0.64 17.75
C GLN A 38 5.09 0.51 16.23
N VAL A 39 5.78 1.48 15.61
CA VAL A 39 6.14 1.42 14.21
C VAL A 39 7.30 0.45 14.07
N LEU A 40 7.05 -0.70 13.46
CA LEU A 40 8.04 -1.75 13.23
C LEU A 40 8.86 -1.46 11.98
N SER A 41 8.23 -0.85 10.97
CA SER A 41 8.85 -0.57 9.68
C SER A 41 8.23 0.62 8.98
N LEU A 42 9.06 1.40 8.28
CA LEU A 42 8.65 2.41 7.33
C LEU A 42 9.37 2.19 6.00
N CYS A 43 8.58 2.00 4.95
CA CYS A 43 9.08 1.79 3.59
C CYS A 43 8.52 2.85 2.68
N THR A 44 9.34 3.31 1.74
CA THR A 44 8.95 4.39 0.86
C THR A 44 9.14 4.05 -0.61
N SER A 45 8.27 4.59 -1.46
CA SER A 45 8.39 4.39 -2.90
C SER A 45 7.80 5.54 -3.71
N ARG A 46 8.17 5.56 -4.99
CA ARG A 46 7.47 6.39 -5.98
C ARG A 46 6.02 5.92 -6.13
N GLY A 47 5.12 6.86 -6.42
CA GLY A 47 3.67 6.62 -6.45
C GLY A 47 3.16 5.68 -7.53
N ALA A 48 3.96 5.36 -8.55
CA ALA A 48 3.60 4.39 -9.59
C ALA A 48 3.72 2.93 -9.13
N VAL A 49 4.42 2.66 -8.02
CA VAL A 49 4.61 1.30 -7.49
C VAL A 49 3.33 0.84 -6.78
N HIS A 50 2.92 -0.41 -6.97
CA HIS A 50 1.77 -0.98 -6.29
C HIS A 50 2.08 -1.28 -4.80
N ASP A 51 1.07 -1.17 -3.94
CA ASP A 51 1.27 -1.23 -2.47
C ASP A 51 1.79 -2.62 -2.04
N PHE A 52 1.27 -3.70 -2.65
CA PHE A 52 1.76 -5.06 -2.37
C PHE A 52 3.17 -5.31 -2.90
N GLU A 53 3.57 -4.67 -4.00
CA GLU A 53 4.94 -4.76 -4.52
C GLU A 53 5.94 -4.10 -3.56
N LEU A 54 5.55 -2.97 -2.95
CA LEU A 54 6.34 -2.33 -1.91
C LEU A 54 6.50 -3.22 -0.67
N PHE A 55 5.43 -3.92 -0.28
CA PHE A 55 5.45 -4.89 0.81
C PHE A 55 6.41 -6.05 0.54
N LYS A 56 6.34 -6.65 -0.66
CA LYS A 56 7.17 -7.80 -1.06
C LYS A 56 8.67 -7.52 -0.96
N ARG A 57 9.10 -6.28 -1.20
CA ARG A 57 10.50 -5.87 -1.08
C ARG A 57 11.00 -5.82 0.36
N ASN A 58 10.09 -5.75 1.33
CA ASN A 58 10.41 -5.53 2.74
C ASN A 58 9.93 -6.70 3.63
N LEU A 59 9.64 -7.87 3.06
CA LEU A 59 9.16 -9.06 3.75
C LEU A 59 10.04 -9.50 4.92
N ASN A 60 11.35 -9.26 4.83
CA ASN A 60 12.34 -9.66 5.83
C ASN A 60 12.10 -9.02 7.21
N GLN A 61 11.29 -7.96 7.28
CA GLN A 61 10.99 -7.24 8.52
C GLN A 61 9.80 -7.83 9.29
N VAL A 62 9.01 -8.73 8.67
CA VAL A 62 7.85 -9.37 9.29
C VAL A 62 8.10 -10.87 9.43
N PRO A 63 8.16 -11.41 10.66
CA PRO A 63 8.39 -12.84 10.88
C PRO A 63 7.42 -13.71 10.08
N LYS A 64 7.93 -14.77 9.46
CA LYS A 64 7.09 -15.75 8.73
C LYS A 64 6.04 -16.32 9.68
N GLY A 65 4.79 -16.38 9.23
CA GLY A 65 3.66 -16.86 10.03
C GLY A 65 2.95 -15.80 10.89
N SER A 66 3.44 -14.55 10.90
CA SER A 66 2.76 -13.43 11.57
C SER A 66 1.34 -13.22 11.04
N PHE A 67 0.43 -12.82 11.93
CA PHE A 67 -0.92 -12.41 11.52
C PHE A 67 -0.91 -10.99 10.98
N ILE A 68 -1.37 -10.79 9.73
CA ILE A 68 -1.34 -9.48 9.06
C ILE A 68 -2.75 -8.95 8.82
N LEU A 69 -3.03 -7.76 9.35
CA LEU A 69 -4.17 -6.93 8.95
C LEU A 69 -3.69 -5.95 7.88
N ALA A 70 -4.25 -6.03 6.67
CA ALA A 70 -3.87 -5.16 5.57
C ALA A 70 -5.09 -4.64 4.80
N ASP A 71 -4.92 -3.55 4.05
CA ASP A 71 -5.98 -3.02 3.20
C ASP A 71 -6.16 -3.85 1.90
N LYS A 72 -7.19 -3.53 1.11
CA LYS A 72 -7.47 -4.23 -0.15
C LYS A 72 -6.38 -4.11 -1.21
N GLY A 73 -5.48 -3.15 -1.11
CA GLY A 73 -4.32 -3.00 -1.97
C GLY A 73 -3.30 -4.13 -1.83
N TYR A 74 -3.45 -5.01 -0.83
CA TYR A 74 -2.63 -6.19 -0.60
C TYR A 74 -3.30 -7.48 -1.11
N GLN A 75 -4.11 -7.38 -2.17
CA GLN A 75 -4.72 -8.54 -2.79
C GLN A 75 -3.64 -9.54 -3.21
N GLY A 76 -3.79 -10.80 -2.77
CA GLY A 76 -2.79 -11.86 -2.97
C GLY A 76 -1.82 -12.08 -1.80
N ILE A 77 -1.95 -11.33 -0.69
CA ILE A 77 -1.09 -11.50 0.49
C ILE A 77 -1.11 -12.92 1.08
N TYR A 78 -2.22 -13.64 0.92
CA TYR A 78 -2.38 -15.02 1.42
C TYR A 78 -1.35 -16.01 0.87
N ALA A 79 -0.76 -15.75 -0.30
CA ALA A 79 0.30 -16.58 -0.86
C ALA A 79 1.62 -16.49 -0.07
N VAL A 80 1.82 -15.40 0.68
CA VAL A 80 3.05 -15.15 1.47
C VAL A 80 2.77 -15.25 2.97
N TYR A 81 1.62 -14.74 3.42
CA TYR A 81 1.14 -14.83 4.80
C TYR A 81 -0.28 -15.41 4.79
N PRO A 82 -0.44 -16.74 4.91
CA PRO A 82 -1.75 -17.40 4.92
C PRO A 82 -2.65 -16.88 6.04
N ASN A 83 -2.04 -16.55 7.19
CA ASN A 83 -2.69 -15.97 8.36
C ASN A 83 -2.90 -14.46 8.19
N SER A 84 -3.56 -14.02 7.13
CA SER A 84 -3.84 -12.59 6.91
C SER A 84 -5.34 -12.30 6.95
N LEU A 85 -5.72 -11.03 7.07
CA LEU A 85 -7.09 -10.58 6.91
C LEU A 85 -7.12 -9.29 6.07
N LEU A 86 -7.93 -9.33 5.01
CA LEU A 86 -8.24 -8.18 4.17
C LEU A 86 -9.70 -7.76 4.38
N PRO A 87 -10.02 -6.44 4.37
CA PRO A 87 -11.39 -5.97 4.46
C PRO A 87 -12.26 -6.55 3.33
N LEU A 88 -13.40 -7.12 3.68
CA LEU A 88 -14.41 -7.51 2.71
C LEU A 88 -15.23 -6.28 2.30
N LYS A 89 -15.58 -6.17 1.01
CA LYS A 89 -16.53 -5.14 0.58
C LYS A 89 -17.90 -5.53 1.13
N ALA A 90 -18.55 -4.64 1.87
CA ALA A 90 -19.95 -4.83 2.22
C ALA A 90 -20.78 -4.98 0.93
N LYS A 91 -21.68 -5.98 0.90
CA LYS A 91 -22.64 -6.15 -0.19
C LYS A 91 -23.65 -4.99 -0.11
N LYS A 92 -24.05 -4.45 -1.27
CA LYS A 92 -25.14 -3.47 -1.33
C LYS A 92 -26.42 -4.19 -0.86
N ARG A 93 -27.11 -3.67 0.15
CA ARG A 93 -28.44 -4.18 0.51
C ARG A 93 -29.35 -3.93 -0.69
N VAL A 94 -29.84 -4.99 -1.32
CA VAL A 94 -30.92 -4.88 -2.32
C VAL A 94 -32.18 -4.60 -1.50
N SER A 95 -32.71 -3.39 -1.56
CA SER A 95 -34.07 -3.16 -1.04
C SER A 95 -35.02 -3.85 -2.00
N VAL A 96 -35.60 -4.96 -1.57
CA VAL A 96 -36.78 -5.52 -2.22
C VAL A 96 -37.89 -4.47 -2.05
N ARG A 97 -38.37 -3.91 -3.16
CA ARG A 97 -39.57 -3.07 -3.19
C ARG A 97 -40.81 -3.95 -3.21
#